data_AF-A0AAW6GRK5-F1
#
_entry.id   AF-A0AAW6GRK5-F1
#
_cell.length_a   1.000
_cell.length_b   1.000
_cell.length_c   1.000
_cell.angle_alpha   90.00
_cell.angle_beta   90.00
_cell.angle_gamma   90.00
#
_symmetry.space_group_name_H-M   'P 1'
#
loop_
_entity.id
_entity.type
_entity.pdbx_description
1 polymer ?
#
loop_
_entity_poly.entity_id
_entity_poly.type
_entity_poly.pdbx_seq_one_letter_code
_entity_poly.pdbx_strand_id
1 'polypeptide(L)'
;MIENFSNYFLILFFIYSMYNLKTIPIFASNYNLNIMLRVQEICKQQGITMQDLAKRMGVTYQALYAAVSGNPTIGKLGEIAKALDVGIIDLLNEDKEENAIICPHCGKKIKIEKGE
;
A
#
# COMPACT_ATOMS: atom_id res chain seq x y z
N MET A 1 -14.44 -49.89 -20.44
CA MET A 1 -13.80 -48.86 -21.28
C MET A 1 -14.34 -47.44 -21.02
N ILE A 2 -15.61 -47.30 -20.62
CA ILE A 2 -16.27 -46.00 -20.35
C ILE A 2 -15.85 -45.39 -18.99
N GLU A 3 -15.55 -46.21 -17.97
CA GLU A 3 -15.14 -45.73 -16.64
C GLU A 3 -13.80 -44.96 -16.64
N ASN A 4 -12.86 -45.33 -17.52
CA ASN A 4 -11.57 -44.62 -17.66
C ASN A 4 -11.73 -43.22 -18.28
N PHE A 5 -12.75 -43.03 -19.13
CA PHE A 5 -13.00 -41.74 -19.78
C PHE A 5 -13.64 -40.73 -18.82
N SER A 6 -14.56 -41.21 -17.97
CA SER A 6 -15.16 -40.39 -16.90
C SER A 6 -14.12 -39.97 -15.86
N ASN A 7 -13.23 -40.89 -15.46
CA ASN A 7 -12.12 -40.57 -14.54
C ASN A 7 -11.14 -39.56 -15.14
N TYR A 8 -10.82 -39.65 -16.44
CA TYR A 8 -9.95 -38.67 -17.10
C TYR A 8 -10.59 -37.27 -17.17
N PHE A 9 -11.89 -37.19 -17.42
CA PHE A 9 -12.64 -35.93 -17.41
C PHE A 9 -12.68 -35.29 -16.02
N LEU A 10 -12.89 -36.10 -14.97
CA LEU A 10 -12.83 -35.64 -13.58
C LEU A 10 -11.42 -35.17 -13.21
N ILE A 11 -10.38 -35.92 -13.59
CA ILE A 11 -8.98 -35.54 -13.35
C ILE A 11 -8.63 -34.23 -14.06
N LEU A 12 -9.08 -34.03 -15.31
CA LEU A 12 -8.93 -32.76 -16.03
C LEU A 12 -9.67 -31.60 -15.34
N PHE A 13 -10.88 -31.85 -14.81
CA PHE A 13 -11.65 -30.86 -14.06
C PHE A 13 -10.94 -30.47 -12.75
N PHE A 14 -10.39 -31.45 -12.02
CA PHE A 14 -9.61 -31.19 -10.80
C PHE A 14 -8.31 -30.46 -11.08
N ILE A 15 -7.59 -30.84 -12.14
CA ILE A 15 -6.36 -30.19 -12.56
C ILE A 15 -6.64 -28.73 -13.00
N TYR A 16 -7.71 -28.50 -13.78
CA TYR A 16 -8.15 -27.16 -14.19
C TYR A 16 -8.60 -26.30 -13.00
N SER A 17 -9.29 -26.89 -12.02
CA SER A 17 -9.67 -26.24 -10.77
C SER A 17 -8.44 -25.84 -9.93
N MET A 18 -7.43 -26.71 -9.83
CA MET A 18 -6.17 -26.43 -9.13
C MET A 18 -5.32 -25.36 -9.83
N TYR A 19 -5.30 -25.31 -11.16
CA TYR A 19 -4.63 -24.24 -11.90
C TYR A 19 -5.34 -22.89 -11.75
N ASN A 20 -6.67 -22.85 -11.73
CA ASN A 20 -7.43 -21.62 -11.51
C ASN A 20 -7.33 -21.10 -10.07
N LEU A 21 -7.16 -21.98 -9.07
CA LEU A 21 -6.94 -21.57 -7.68
C LEU A 21 -5.51 -21.04 -7.44
N LYS A 22 -4.52 -21.48 -8.23
CA LYS A 22 -3.15 -20.94 -8.20
C LYS A 22 -3.01 -19.61 -8.94
N THR A 23 -4.05 -19.22 -9.68
CA THR A 23 -4.35 -17.85 -10.11
C THR A 23 -5.45 -17.21 -9.25
N ILE A 24 -5.59 -17.59 -7.97
CA ILE A 24 -5.86 -16.56 -6.97
C ILE A 24 -4.62 -15.70 -7.04
N PRO A 25 -4.73 -14.49 -7.60
CA PRO A 25 -3.54 -13.73 -7.83
C PRO A 25 -2.87 -13.47 -6.49
N ILE A 26 -1.56 -13.56 -6.55
CA ILE A 26 -0.58 -12.89 -5.71
C ILE A 26 -0.84 -11.36 -5.57
N PHE A 27 -2.00 -10.84 -6.02
CA PHE A 27 -2.60 -9.52 -5.78
C PHE A 27 -3.27 -9.39 -4.41
N ALA A 28 -3.24 -10.40 -3.55
CA ALA A 28 -3.10 -10.12 -2.12
C ALA A 28 -1.66 -9.68 -1.80
N SER A 29 -1.11 -8.81 -2.64
CA SER A 29 0.12 -8.09 -2.36
C SER A 29 -0.23 -7.16 -1.23
N ASN A 30 0.02 -7.61 0.01
CA ASN A 30 0.17 -6.80 1.22
C ASN A 30 -0.47 -5.40 1.12
N TYR A 31 -1.79 -5.31 0.99
CA TYR A 31 -2.50 -4.02 1.04
C TYR A 31 -2.62 -3.60 2.51
N ASN A 32 -1.47 -3.40 3.16
CA ASN A 32 -1.45 -2.81 4.48
C ASN A 32 -1.38 -1.29 4.30
N LEU A 33 -2.49 -0.70 3.82
CA LEU A 33 -2.67 0.73 3.63
C LEU A 33 -2.63 1.43 5.00
N ASN A 34 -1.44 1.58 5.56
CA ASN A 34 -1.26 2.24 6.84
C ASN A 34 -1.06 3.74 6.60
N ILE A 35 -2.17 4.44 6.34
CA ILE A 35 -2.21 5.90 6.18
C ILE A 35 -1.50 6.61 7.34
N MET A 36 -1.61 6.09 8.56
CA MET A 36 -0.92 6.62 9.73
C MET A 36 0.60 6.66 9.53
N LEU A 37 1.23 5.59 9.01
CA LEU A 37 2.67 5.57 8.75
C LEU A 37 3.06 6.62 7.70
N ARG A 38 2.27 6.78 6.64
CA ARG A 38 2.55 7.76 5.59
C ARG A 38 2.44 9.19 6.08
N VAL A 39 1.38 9.50 6.84
CA VAL A 39 1.18 10.79 7.48
C VAL A 39 2.34 11.10 8.45
N GLN A 40 2.79 10.12 9.23
CA GLN A 40 3.94 10.28 10.14
C GLN A 40 5.25 10.56 9.40
N GLU A 41 5.46 9.93 8.25
CA GLU A 41 6.64 10.16 7.44
C GLU A 41 6.68 11.57 6.85
N ILE A 42 5.56 12.03 6.29
CA ILE A 42 5.43 13.40 5.76
C ILE A 42 5.64 14.42 6.89
N CYS A 43 5.08 14.15 8.09
CA CYS A 43 5.34 14.99 9.26
C CYS A 43 6.85 15.08 9.58
N LYS A 44 7.56 13.95 9.56
CA LYS A 44 9.01 13.91 9.78
C LYS A 44 9.78 14.66 8.69
N GLN A 45 9.41 14.53 7.42
CA GLN A 45 10.03 15.24 6.30
C GLN A 45 9.86 16.77 6.43
N GLN A 46 8.71 17.22 6.95
CA GLN A 46 8.43 18.63 7.21
C GLN A 46 8.97 19.14 8.56
N GLY A 47 9.56 18.27 9.38
CA GLY A 47 10.05 18.63 10.71
C GLY A 47 8.94 18.98 11.72
N ILE A 48 7.71 18.52 11.50
CA ILE A 48 6.56 18.75 12.38
C ILE A 48 6.17 17.46 13.12
N THR A 49 5.51 17.60 14.26
CA THR A 49 4.98 16.44 14.98
C THR A 49 3.52 16.18 14.60
N MET A 50 3.03 14.96 14.86
CA MET A 50 1.59 14.65 14.74
C MET A 50 0.72 15.53 15.65
N GLN A 51 1.26 16.02 16.77
CA GLN A 51 0.56 16.97 17.65
C GLN A 51 0.43 18.34 16.99
N ASP A 52 1.45 18.78 16.25
CA ASP A 52 1.39 20.04 15.51
C ASP A 52 0.48 19.95 14.29
N LEU A 53 0.43 18.79 13.62
CA LEU A 53 -0.56 18.51 12.59
C LEU A 53 -1.99 18.60 13.16
N ALA A 54 -2.25 17.99 14.33
CA ALA A 54 -3.56 18.09 14.97
C ALA A 54 -3.95 19.54 15.28
N LYS A 55 -3.00 20.35 15.78
CA LYS A 55 -3.20 21.79 16.00
C LYS A 55 -3.51 22.53 14.71
N ARG A 56 -2.79 22.25 13.61
CA ARG A 56 -3.04 22.86 12.28
C ARG A 56 -4.42 22.52 11.74
N MET A 57 -4.87 21.30 11.97
CA MET A 57 -6.21 20.85 11.60
C MET A 57 -7.31 21.36 12.54
N GLY A 58 -6.96 21.96 13.69
CA GLY A 58 -7.94 22.39 14.70
C GLY A 58 -8.65 21.22 15.41
N VAL A 59 -8.05 20.02 15.42
CA VAL A 59 -8.60 18.81 16.04
C VAL A 59 -7.74 18.36 17.22
N THR A 60 -8.29 17.50 18.08
CA THR A 60 -7.48 16.86 19.13
C THR A 60 -6.56 15.80 18.54
N TYR A 61 -5.42 15.57 19.17
CA TYR A 61 -4.50 14.51 18.78
C TYR A 61 -5.19 13.14 18.73
N GLN A 62 -6.07 12.85 19.69
CA GLN A 62 -6.83 11.61 19.77
C GLN A 62 -7.79 11.46 18.58
N ALA A 63 -8.46 12.55 18.17
CA ALA A 63 -9.33 12.53 17.00
C ALA A 63 -8.54 12.31 15.71
N LEU A 64 -7.40 12.99 15.56
CA LEU A 64 -6.49 12.76 14.44
C LEU A 64 -6.00 11.31 14.41
N TYR A 65 -5.51 10.81 15.56
CA TYR A 65 -5.00 9.45 15.69
C TYR A 65 -6.07 8.42 15.30
N ALA A 66 -7.28 8.53 15.85
CA ALA A 66 -8.40 7.66 15.50
C ALA A 66 -8.77 7.73 14.02
N ALA A 67 -8.68 8.91 13.40
CA ALA A 67 -8.95 9.08 11.97
C ALA A 67 -7.89 8.40 11.09
N VAL A 68 -6.60 8.53 11.40
CA VAL A 68 -5.51 7.97 10.58
C VAL A 68 -5.20 6.50 10.88
N SER A 69 -5.45 6.04 12.11
CA SER A 69 -5.27 4.64 12.50
C SER A 69 -6.43 3.75 12.07
N GLY A 70 -7.61 4.35 11.85
CA GLY A 70 -8.77 3.68 11.29
C GLY A 70 -8.72 3.63 9.76
N ASN A 71 -9.89 3.46 9.15
CA ASN A 71 -10.09 3.60 7.71
C ASN A 71 -10.70 5.00 7.42
N PRO A 72 -9.89 6.05 7.22
CA PRO A 72 -10.40 7.39 6.98
C PRO A 72 -11.20 7.45 5.67
N THR A 73 -12.26 8.26 5.67
CA THR A 73 -12.96 8.58 4.42
C THR A 73 -12.09 9.48 3.54
N ILE A 74 -12.34 9.49 2.23
CA ILE A 74 -11.65 10.36 1.26
C ILE A 74 -11.71 11.84 1.68
N GLY A 75 -12.85 12.29 2.22
CA GLY A 75 -12.98 13.66 2.73
C GLY A 75 -12.01 13.96 3.88
N LYS A 76 -11.86 13.04 4.83
CA LYS A 76 -10.94 13.21 5.97
C LYS A 76 -9.47 13.14 5.53
N LEU A 77 -9.15 12.25 4.58
CA LEU A 77 -7.84 12.22 3.93
C LEU A 77 -7.53 13.56 3.24
N GLY A 78 -8.50 14.16 2.56
CA GLY A 78 -8.35 15.48 1.94
C GLY A 78 -8.06 16.60 2.95
N GLU A 79 -8.72 16.59 4.11
CA GLU A 79 -8.42 17.55 5.19
C GLU A 79 -7.00 17.39 5.73
N ILE A 80 -6.53 16.15 5.90
CA ILE A 80 -5.16 15.84 6.35
C ILE A 80 -4.15 16.30 5.29
N ALA A 81 -4.40 15.98 4.02
CA ALA A 81 -3.56 16.36 2.89
C ALA A 81 -3.43 17.89 2.81
N LYS A 82 -4.54 18.60 2.97
CA LYS A 82 -4.59 20.06 2.98
C LYS A 82 -3.81 20.66 4.17
N ALA A 83 -3.90 20.04 5.35
CA ALA A 83 -3.15 20.51 6.53
C ALA A 83 -1.64 20.26 6.44
N LEU A 84 -1.25 19.26 5.66
CA LEU A 84 0.14 18.93 5.33
C LEU A 84 0.63 19.62 4.05
N ASP A 85 -0.23 20.31 3.32
CA ASP A 85 0.07 20.92 2.01
C ASP A 85 0.64 19.91 0.99
N VAL A 86 0.05 18.71 0.95
CA VAL A 86 0.42 17.62 0.02
C VAL A 86 -0.78 17.15 -0.81
N GLY A 87 -0.54 16.42 -1.89
CA GLY A 87 -1.59 15.79 -2.66
C GLY A 87 -2.22 14.62 -1.88
N ILE A 88 -3.53 14.39 -2.09
CA ILE A 88 -4.20 13.21 -1.50
C ILE A 88 -3.58 11.89 -1.98
N ILE A 89 -3.02 11.89 -3.20
CA ILE A 89 -2.31 10.75 -3.77
C ILE A 89 -1.00 10.49 -3.00
N ASP A 90 -0.35 11.51 -2.44
CA ASP A 90 0.88 11.34 -1.67
C ASP A 90 0.63 10.64 -0.32
N LEU A 91 -0.59 10.77 0.23
CA LEU A 91 -1.04 10.02 1.39
C LEU A 91 -1.36 8.55 1.07
N LEU A 92 -1.74 8.27 -0.18
CA LEU A 92 -2.16 6.95 -0.65
C LEU A 92 -1.04 6.18 -1.36
N ASN A 93 0.00 6.89 -1.80
CA ASN A 93 1.20 6.30 -2.37
C ASN A 93 1.98 5.62 -1.25
N GLU A 94 1.96 4.28 -1.24
CA GLU A 94 3.12 3.56 -0.74
C GLU A 94 4.30 3.95 -1.63
N ASP A 95 5.43 4.30 -1.01
CA ASP A 95 6.65 4.51 -1.77
C ASP A 95 6.90 3.27 -2.60
N LYS A 96 6.61 3.40 -3.89
CA LYS A 96 7.20 2.57 -4.91
C LYS A 96 8.70 2.81 -4.84
N GLU A 97 9.40 2.14 -3.92
CA GLU A 97 10.81 1.79 -4.13
C GLU A 97 10.88 0.76 -5.28
N GLU A 98 10.28 1.09 -6.43
CA GLU A 98 10.29 0.27 -7.64
C GLU A 98 11.63 0.45 -8.39
N ASN A 99 12.43 1.47 -8.06
CA ASN A 99 13.64 1.84 -8.79
C ASN A 99 14.91 1.92 -7.93
N ALA A 100 15.00 1.13 -6.86
CA ALA A 100 16.22 1.04 -6.05
C ALA A 100 16.88 -0.34 -6.25
N ILE A 101 17.76 -0.45 -7.24
CA ILE A 101 18.67 -1.60 -7.30
C ILE A 101 19.69 -1.49 -6.17
N ILE A 102 19.81 -2.53 -5.36
CA ILE A 102 20.84 -2.62 -4.32
C ILE A 102 22.11 -3.12 -5.01
N CYS A 103 23.19 -2.35 -4.90
CA CYS A 103 24.48 -2.78 -5.45
C CYS A 103 24.96 -4.07 -4.74
N PRO A 104 25.18 -5.20 -5.45
CA PRO A 104 25.60 -6.45 -4.84
C PRO A 104 27.02 -6.42 -4.25
N HIS A 105 27.79 -5.36 -4.54
CA HIS A 105 29.18 -5.21 -4.09
C HIS A 105 29.32 -4.33 -2.83
N CYS A 106 28.45 -3.32 -2.66
CA CYS A 106 28.59 -2.36 -1.55
C CYS A 106 27.31 -2.17 -0.72
N GLY A 107 26.19 -2.79 -1.11
CA GLY A 107 24.92 -2.72 -0.39
C GLY A 107 24.21 -1.36 -0.45
N LYS A 108 24.73 -0.42 -1.25
CA LYS A 108 24.15 0.93 -1.38
C LYS A 108 23.00 0.93 -2.38
N LYS A 109 21.92 1.66 -2.05
CA LYS A 109 20.75 1.86 -2.93
C LYS A 109 21.13 2.79 -4.09
N ILE A 110 20.90 2.35 -5.33
CA ILE A 110 21.08 3.17 -6.55
C ILE A 110 19.70 3.63 -7.01
N LYS A 111 19.48 4.94 -7.02
CA LYS A 111 18.26 5.54 -7.59
C LYS A 111 18.42 5.63 -9.10
N ILE A 112 17.53 5.00 -9.86
CA ILE A 112 17.48 5.14 -11.32
C ILE A 112 16.45 6.22 -11.64
N GLU A 113 16.90 7.32 -12.23
CA GLU A 113 16.03 8.32 -12.83
C GLU A 113 15.84 7.99 -14.31
N LYS A 114 14.61 8.10 -14.81
CA LYS A 114 14.33 7.91 -16.24
C LYS A 114 14.88 9.14 -16.97
N GLY A 115 15.93 8.95 -17.77
CA GLY A 115 16.40 9.99 -18.67
C GLY A 115 15.30 10.34 -19.68
N GLU A 116 15.05 11.65 -19.83
CA GLU A 116 14.18 12.21 -20.87
C GLU A 116 14.69 11.89 -22.28
#